data_AF-A0A976JL89-F1
#
_entry.id   AF-A0A976JL89-F1
#
_cell.length_a   1.000
_cell.length_b   1.000
_cell.length_c   1.000
_cell.angle_alpha   90.00
_cell.angle_beta   90.00
_cell.angle_gamma   90.00
#
_symmetry.space_group_name_H-M   'P 1'
#
loop_
_entity.id
_entity.type
_entity.pdbx_description
1 polymer ?
#
loop_
_entity_poly.entity_id
_entity_poly.type
_entity_poly.pdbx_seq_one_letter_code
_entity_poly.pdbx_strand_id
1 'polypeptide(L)'
;MKKLLTLLLSLMAVFTLHASEFEYFEMTEQFKDKISKQNQRKLDLAPIIKKVWDKLKEVGIEQVNNLTKEIIDYKQDFSLGELNTPGFSWDLATGNAQVKLGRTLEPAYDSTKWIVVDTIQVSVSARSFLEQLKEDGDIEISDANLKMFSAVRFKRTYTYRHTAETYLKGLATEFDKLLFSFLKFYETRYTELDAGDLVRRDDFLSADLTLSVDTPSVYSLSGYAKGTLYYSKLSSLVYQKPEAEDRSFEEALRVSIRNSKVTGTSVQIGLQADFYKLLKLTLLSGEYRVNISSSHTTNLKFSESDLELIRNDESLQEAMKEVNKGKSPNGSLVLMPFITSHQDSLRIDESLNLQALIWGKHWGNSTEQMTFETRYGKRYFYRHQQERVAMDRSILQFLFANKNLSKFNTRVVENMAFEYEVDSPEAKFEDTTLPLPASATYRISKEFMATKNYKKYRERAKDWIKRFEQIDQGLVSGIEDGELQGPFVLNLHAQVGVNGVNHLIHQDVLDLGDAFEIVCTGEDQPDGVKLGKDETKCIEKLQGQFLVLHNDVVIHNEVNLPAFKNFLETVSNNAVGFSVLKALFGVDNVQIYGSFRAETKDNKPFLTYLKEGFSQGFGLIKDFIKNYL
;
A
#
# COMPACT_ATOMS: atom_id res chain seq x y z
N MET A 1 -15.23 23.61 8.62
CA MET A 1 -14.21 23.19 7.63
C MET A 1 -13.75 24.32 6.71
N LYS A 2 -14.61 24.94 5.88
CA LYS A 2 -14.19 26.00 4.93
C LYS A 2 -13.33 27.13 5.55
N LYS A 3 -13.70 27.67 6.72
CA LYS A 3 -12.96 28.76 7.39
C LYS A 3 -11.57 28.35 7.95
N LEU A 4 -11.37 27.08 8.31
CA LEU A 4 -10.08 26.56 8.78
C LEU A 4 -9.13 26.31 7.59
N LEU A 5 -9.69 25.85 6.47
CA LEU A 5 -8.98 25.67 5.20
C LEU A 5 -8.47 27.01 4.64
N THR A 6 -9.25 28.08 4.74
CA THR A 6 -8.83 29.43 4.30
C THR A 6 -7.68 29.99 5.15
N LEU A 7 -7.64 29.68 6.45
CA LEU A 7 -6.57 30.11 7.38
C LEU A 7 -5.26 29.31 7.17
N LEU A 8 -5.36 28.03 6.78
CA LEU A 8 -4.21 27.19 6.45
C LEU A 8 -3.61 27.55 5.08
N LEU A 9 -4.45 27.86 4.10
CA LEU A 9 -4.03 28.34 2.77
C LEU A 9 -3.31 29.69 2.85
N SER A 10 -3.73 30.60 3.74
CA SER A 10 -3.03 31.88 3.94
C SER A 10 -1.68 31.75 4.66
N LEU A 11 -1.49 30.72 5.50
CA LEU A 11 -0.17 30.42 6.08
C LEU A 11 0.79 29.74 5.08
N MET A 12 0.28 28.91 4.17
CA MET A 12 1.12 28.26 3.15
C MET A 12 1.63 29.24 2.07
N ALA A 13 0.87 30.32 1.80
CA ALA A 13 1.29 31.36 0.86
C ALA A 13 2.54 32.16 1.32
N VAL A 14 2.94 32.04 2.59
CA VAL A 14 4.12 32.74 3.15
C VAL A 14 5.42 31.93 2.98
N PHE A 15 5.35 30.65 2.60
CA PHE A 15 6.52 29.79 2.40
C PHE A 15 6.81 29.52 0.91
N THR A 16 6.94 30.57 0.11
CA THR A 16 7.61 30.45 -1.21
C THR A 16 9.12 30.41 -0.98
N LEU A 17 9.64 29.21 -0.72
CA LEU A 17 11.06 28.89 -0.74
C LEU A 17 11.61 29.26 -2.13
N HIS A 18 12.21 30.44 -2.22
CA HIS A 18 13.11 30.80 -3.30
C HIS A 18 14.28 29.81 -3.24
N ALA A 19 14.79 29.41 -4.41
CA ALA A 19 15.95 28.54 -4.53
C ALA A 19 17.17 29.21 -3.89
N SER A 20 17.37 28.96 -2.60
CA SER A 20 18.57 29.35 -1.86
C SER A 20 19.72 28.47 -2.31
N GLU A 21 20.86 29.09 -2.63
CA GLU A 21 22.14 28.40 -2.67
C GLU A 21 22.30 27.58 -1.37
N PHE A 22 22.80 26.34 -1.47
CA PHE A 22 22.91 25.44 -0.33
C PHE A 22 23.99 25.94 0.66
N GLU A 23 23.63 26.81 1.61
CA GLU A 23 24.54 27.44 2.59
C GLU A 23 24.83 26.58 3.85
N TYR A 24 24.44 25.30 3.89
CA TYR A 24 24.49 24.53 5.15
C TYR A 24 25.84 23.85 5.45
N PHE A 25 26.69 23.66 4.45
CA PHE A 25 28.04 23.11 4.59
C PHE A 25 28.91 23.53 3.40
N GLU A 26 30.23 23.56 3.61
CA GLU A 26 31.20 23.86 2.55
C GLU A 26 31.97 22.59 2.18
N MET A 27 32.13 22.34 0.87
CA MET A 27 33.00 21.27 0.38
C MET A 27 34.45 21.73 0.43
N THR A 28 35.34 20.90 0.95
CA THR A 28 36.77 21.19 0.90
C THR A 28 37.30 21.10 -0.54
N GLU A 29 38.33 21.88 -0.88
CA GLU A 29 38.91 21.85 -2.24
C GLU A 29 39.44 20.46 -2.61
N GLN A 30 40.00 19.73 -1.64
CA GLN A 30 40.43 18.36 -1.82
C GLN A 30 39.28 17.42 -2.24
N PHE A 31 38.09 17.63 -1.66
CA PHE A 31 36.92 16.84 -2.01
C PHE A 31 36.36 17.21 -3.38
N LYS A 32 36.34 18.49 -3.74
CA LYS A 32 35.96 18.95 -5.09
C LYS A 32 36.85 18.31 -6.16
N ASP A 33 38.16 18.24 -5.93
CA ASP A 33 39.13 17.59 -6.81
C ASP A 33 38.94 16.06 -6.88
N LYS A 34 38.54 15.43 -5.78
CA LYS A 34 38.23 13.99 -5.73
C LYS A 34 36.99 13.68 -6.56
N ILE A 35 35.92 14.48 -6.45
CA ILE A 35 34.68 14.32 -7.23
C ILE A 35 34.95 14.55 -8.72
N SER A 36 35.70 15.60 -9.09
CA SER A 36 35.96 15.92 -10.50
C SER A 36 36.72 14.80 -11.21
N LYS A 37 37.70 14.18 -10.53
CA LYS A 37 38.44 13.00 -11.03
C LYS A 37 37.58 11.74 -11.08
N GLN A 38 36.63 11.58 -10.15
CA GLN A 38 35.76 10.41 -10.09
C GLN A 38 34.68 10.45 -11.18
N ASN A 39 34.18 11.64 -11.55
CA ASN A 39 33.23 11.84 -12.66
C ASN A 39 33.84 11.55 -14.05
N GLN A 40 35.18 11.51 -14.17
CA GLN A 40 35.87 11.15 -15.41
C GLN A 40 36.06 9.64 -15.62
N ARG A 41 35.85 8.81 -14.59
CA ARG A 41 35.88 7.34 -14.74
C ARG A 41 34.51 6.86 -15.22
N LYS A 42 34.47 6.01 -16.25
CA LYS A 42 33.28 5.22 -16.65
C LYS A 42 32.73 4.58 -15.37
N LEU A 43 31.61 5.10 -14.86
CA LEU A 43 31.21 4.83 -13.49
C LEU A 43 30.66 3.40 -13.38
N ASP A 44 31.50 2.53 -12.82
CA ASP A 44 31.11 1.36 -12.03
C ASP A 44 30.02 1.74 -11.01
N LEU A 45 29.26 0.75 -10.53
CA LEU A 45 28.25 0.86 -9.48
C LEU A 45 28.54 1.96 -8.44
N ALA A 46 27.50 2.70 -8.06
CA ALA A 46 27.60 3.74 -7.03
C ALA A 46 28.33 3.19 -5.78
N PRO A 47 29.25 3.96 -5.14
CA PRO A 47 30.11 3.44 -4.08
C PRO A 47 29.37 2.72 -2.96
N ILE A 48 28.19 3.23 -2.57
CA ILE A 48 27.36 2.59 -1.53
C ILE A 48 26.78 1.25 -1.99
N ILE A 49 26.36 1.16 -3.25
CA ILE A 49 25.84 -0.08 -3.85
C ILE A 49 26.96 -1.12 -3.98
N LYS A 50 28.19 -0.68 -4.29
CA LYS A 50 29.36 -1.57 -4.29
C LYS A 50 29.65 -2.13 -2.89
N LYS A 51 29.63 -1.31 -1.85
CA LYS A 51 29.77 -1.78 -0.46
C LYS A 51 28.68 -2.78 -0.07
N VAL A 52 27.43 -2.51 -0.46
CA VAL A 52 26.30 -3.44 -0.24
C VAL A 52 26.53 -4.75 -0.98
N TRP A 53 26.90 -4.68 -2.26
CA TRP A 53 27.25 -5.85 -3.07
C TRP A 53 28.30 -6.70 -2.36
N ASP A 54 29.44 -6.11 -1.99
CA ASP A 54 30.58 -6.84 -1.45
C ASP A 54 30.20 -7.56 -0.15
N LYS A 55 29.43 -6.89 0.72
CA LYS A 55 28.92 -7.50 1.95
C LYS A 55 27.94 -8.64 1.69
N LEU A 56 27.03 -8.50 0.72
CA LEU A 56 26.08 -9.56 0.37
C LEU A 56 26.77 -10.79 -0.23
N LYS A 57 27.84 -10.60 -1.00
CA LYS A 57 28.67 -11.72 -1.47
C LYS A 57 29.36 -12.46 -0.32
N GLU A 58 29.82 -11.72 0.69
CA GLU A 58 30.54 -12.28 1.84
C GLU A 58 29.63 -13.16 2.71
N VAL A 59 28.43 -12.68 3.06
CA VAL A 59 27.59 -13.31 4.09
C VAL A 59 26.17 -13.70 3.64
N GLY A 60 25.71 -13.22 2.48
CA GLY A 60 24.30 -13.29 2.10
C GLY A 60 23.78 -14.70 1.83
N ILE A 61 24.54 -15.51 1.07
CA ILE A 61 24.11 -16.88 0.70
C ILE A 61 24.02 -17.79 1.92
N GLU A 62 25.03 -17.76 2.80
CA GLU A 62 25.03 -18.57 4.02
C GLU A 62 23.84 -18.22 4.92
N GLN A 63 23.61 -16.91 5.14
CA GLN A 63 22.51 -16.45 5.98
C GLN A 63 21.13 -16.87 5.42
N VAL A 64 20.92 -16.73 4.12
CA VAL A 64 19.65 -17.09 3.48
C VAL A 64 19.42 -18.60 3.52
N ASN A 65 20.46 -19.41 3.29
CA ASN A 65 20.37 -20.87 3.42
C ASN A 65 19.98 -21.30 4.84
N ASN A 66 20.57 -20.67 5.87
CA ASN A 66 20.25 -20.96 7.25
C ASN A 66 18.78 -20.63 7.58
N LEU A 67 18.30 -19.45 7.18
CA LEU A 67 16.90 -19.05 7.36
C LEU A 67 15.92 -19.99 6.65
N THR A 68 16.22 -20.37 5.41
CA THR A 68 15.39 -21.32 4.64
C THR A 68 15.37 -22.69 5.30
N LYS A 69 16.50 -23.19 5.78
CA LYS A 69 16.58 -24.48 6.47
C LYS A 69 15.73 -24.48 7.74
N GLU A 70 15.83 -23.43 8.55
CA GLU A 70 15.01 -23.29 9.76
C GLU A 70 13.50 -23.34 9.49
N ILE A 71 13.06 -22.77 8.36
CA ILE A 71 11.66 -22.81 7.93
C ILE A 71 11.25 -24.21 7.47
N ILE A 72 12.10 -24.89 6.69
CA ILE A 72 11.81 -26.23 6.15
C ILE A 72 11.74 -27.25 7.28
N ASP A 73 12.72 -27.26 8.18
CA ASP A 73 12.79 -28.17 9.32
C ASP A 73 11.54 -28.03 10.19
N TYR A 74 11.10 -26.80 10.45
CA TYR A 74 9.88 -26.52 11.19
C TYR A 74 8.60 -27.06 10.52
N LYS A 75 8.50 -26.97 9.19
CA LYS A 75 7.29 -27.40 8.46
C LYS A 75 7.04 -28.91 8.55
N GLN A 76 8.10 -29.71 8.66
CA GLN A 76 7.98 -31.18 8.77
C GLN A 76 7.32 -31.61 10.09
N ASP A 77 7.40 -30.79 11.14
CA ASP A 77 6.86 -31.10 12.46
C ASP A 77 5.40 -30.63 12.67
N PHE A 78 4.84 -29.84 11.74
CA PHE A 78 3.58 -29.13 11.94
C PHE A 78 2.47 -29.50 10.95
N SER A 79 1.43 -30.19 11.43
CA SER A 79 0.38 -30.83 10.63
C SER A 79 -0.84 -29.94 10.29
N LEU A 80 -0.72 -28.61 10.23
CA LEU A 80 -1.82 -27.71 9.82
C LEU A 80 -1.68 -27.19 8.37
N GLY A 81 -0.92 -27.89 7.54
CA GLY A 81 -0.87 -27.66 6.09
C GLY A 81 0.37 -26.93 5.58
N GLU A 82 0.47 -26.85 4.24
CA GLU A 82 1.71 -26.49 3.57
C GLU A 82 2.05 -24.99 3.54
N LEU A 83 1.13 -24.12 3.96
CA LEU A 83 1.17 -22.66 3.73
C LEU A 83 1.66 -21.87 4.95
N ASN A 84 2.19 -22.54 5.96
CA ASN A 84 2.31 -22.02 7.32
C ASN A 84 3.40 -20.96 7.56
N THR A 85 4.25 -20.59 6.60
CA THR A 85 5.16 -19.43 6.81
C THR A 85 5.23 -18.48 5.60
N PRO A 86 5.18 -17.14 5.82
CA PRO A 86 5.17 -16.14 4.76
C PRO A 86 6.49 -15.98 4.00
N GLY A 87 7.58 -16.63 4.43
CA GLY A 87 8.96 -16.35 3.99
C GLY A 87 9.82 -15.81 5.15
N PHE A 88 10.83 -14.98 4.85
CA PHE A 88 11.79 -14.49 5.84
C PHE A 88 12.21 -13.03 5.59
N SER A 89 12.77 -12.37 6.61
CA SER A 89 13.43 -11.08 6.46
C SER A 89 14.66 -10.98 7.37
N TRP A 90 15.64 -10.18 6.94
CA TRP A 90 16.91 -10.01 7.63
C TRP A 90 17.49 -8.61 7.41
N ASP A 91 18.08 -8.04 8.46
CA ASP A 91 18.72 -6.73 8.44
C ASP A 91 20.26 -6.88 8.45
N LEU A 92 20.92 -6.17 7.54
CA LEU A 92 22.38 -6.09 7.43
C LEU A 92 22.83 -4.63 7.55
N ALA A 93 23.70 -4.36 8.51
CA ALA A 93 24.33 -3.05 8.67
C ALA A 93 25.60 -2.96 7.81
N THR A 94 25.69 -1.93 6.96
CA THR A 94 26.84 -1.74 6.05
C THR A 94 27.31 -0.29 6.10
N GLY A 95 28.16 0.04 7.08
CA GLY A 95 28.64 1.40 7.29
C GLY A 95 27.50 2.37 7.63
N ASN A 96 27.33 3.41 6.82
CA ASN A 96 26.27 4.42 6.96
C ASN A 96 24.95 4.05 6.24
N ALA A 97 24.89 2.88 5.62
CA ALA A 97 23.66 2.34 5.04
C ALA A 97 23.09 1.20 5.90
N GLN A 98 21.76 1.19 6.00
CA GLN A 98 21.01 0.05 6.48
C GLN A 98 20.47 -0.72 5.27
N VAL A 99 20.77 -2.00 5.20
CA VAL A 99 20.22 -2.91 4.19
C VAL A 99 19.19 -3.80 4.88
N LYS A 100 18.00 -3.93 4.30
CA LYS A 100 17.00 -4.91 4.71
C LYS A 100 16.70 -5.82 3.54
N LEU A 101 16.70 -7.13 3.76
CA LEU A 101 16.34 -8.12 2.77
C LEU A 101 15.08 -8.84 3.23
N GLY A 102 14.27 -9.29 2.29
CA GLY A 102 13.12 -10.11 2.60
C GLY A 102 12.61 -10.87 1.39
N ARG A 103 12.14 -12.08 1.64
CA ARG A 103 11.44 -12.92 0.69
C ARG A 103 10.05 -13.19 1.23
N THR A 104 9.04 -12.96 0.42
CA THR A 104 7.67 -13.37 0.72
C THR A 104 7.10 -14.26 -0.36
N LEU A 105 6.31 -15.26 0.05
CA LEU A 105 5.65 -16.19 -0.85
C LEU A 105 4.14 -16.08 -0.69
N GLU A 106 3.43 -16.03 -1.82
CA GLU A 106 1.97 -16.09 -1.85
C GLU A 106 1.49 -16.96 -3.01
N PRO A 107 0.40 -17.72 -2.87
CA PRO A 107 -0.17 -18.44 -3.99
C PRO A 107 -0.66 -17.45 -5.05
N ALA A 108 -0.44 -17.76 -6.32
CA ALA A 108 -1.00 -16.97 -7.40
C ALA A 108 -2.54 -17.06 -7.39
N TYR A 109 -3.22 -15.97 -7.71
CA TYR A 109 -4.68 -15.90 -7.64
C TYR A 109 -5.39 -16.77 -8.69
N ASP A 110 -4.74 -16.98 -9.83
CA ASP A 110 -5.25 -17.54 -11.08
C ASP A 110 -4.48 -18.79 -11.55
N SER A 111 -3.51 -19.28 -10.77
CA SER A 111 -2.76 -20.49 -11.11
C SER A 111 -2.36 -21.30 -9.87
N THR A 112 -1.86 -22.51 -10.09
CA THR A 112 -1.27 -23.37 -9.03
C THR A 112 0.14 -22.93 -8.63
N LYS A 113 0.71 -21.93 -9.31
CA LYS A 113 2.05 -21.41 -9.05
C LYS A 113 2.08 -20.55 -7.80
N TRP A 114 3.28 -20.32 -7.31
CA TRP A 114 3.60 -19.43 -6.21
C TRP A 114 4.27 -18.17 -6.74
N ILE A 115 3.83 -17.02 -6.25
CA ILE A 115 4.49 -15.74 -6.49
C ILE A 115 5.54 -15.58 -5.39
N VAL A 116 6.79 -15.40 -5.81
CA VAL A 116 7.89 -15.06 -4.92
C VAL A 116 8.20 -13.59 -5.10
N VAL A 117 8.19 -12.85 -3.98
CA VAL A 117 8.51 -11.42 -3.94
C VAL A 117 9.75 -11.25 -3.09
N ASP A 118 10.86 -10.97 -3.77
CA ASP A 118 12.15 -10.68 -3.20
C ASP A 118 12.35 -9.17 -3.07
N THR A 119 12.81 -8.70 -1.92
CA THR A 119 12.99 -7.27 -1.64
C THR A 119 14.35 -7.01 -1.03
N ILE A 120 15.06 -6.02 -1.56
CA ILE A 120 16.23 -5.39 -0.93
C ILE A 120 15.97 -3.90 -0.77
N GLN A 121 16.06 -3.43 0.45
CA GLN A 121 15.90 -2.03 0.82
C GLN A 121 17.24 -1.47 1.29
N VAL A 122 17.70 -0.40 0.67
CA VAL A 122 18.89 0.35 1.09
C VAL A 122 18.44 1.72 1.60
N SER A 123 18.75 2.03 2.85
CA SER A 123 18.41 3.30 3.49
C SER A 123 19.68 4.02 3.93
N VAL A 124 19.74 5.33 3.64
CA VAL A 124 20.85 6.21 4.06
C VAL A 124 20.28 7.40 4.83
N SER A 125 20.79 7.60 6.04
CA SER A 125 20.50 8.76 6.89
C SER A 125 21.35 9.94 6.44
N ALA A 126 20.74 11.09 6.12
CA ALA A 126 21.50 12.27 5.67
C ALA A 126 22.45 12.76 6.77
N ARG A 127 22.00 12.79 8.04
CA ARG A 127 22.86 13.11 9.18
C ARG A 127 24.09 12.21 9.23
N SER A 128 23.89 10.89 9.20
CA SER A 128 25.01 9.93 9.32
C SER A 128 25.96 10.01 8.13
N PHE A 129 25.45 10.30 6.94
CA PHE A 129 26.25 10.53 5.75
C PHE A 129 27.10 11.80 5.85
N LEU A 130 26.50 12.92 6.27
CA LEU A 130 27.20 14.20 6.45
C LEU A 130 28.20 14.16 7.62
N GLU A 131 27.86 13.45 8.69
CA GLU A 131 28.76 13.21 9.83
C GLU A 131 30.02 12.47 9.38
N GLN A 132 29.86 11.44 8.56
CA GLN A 132 30.99 10.73 7.96
C GLN A 132 31.82 11.64 7.02
N LEU A 133 31.19 12.43 6.15
CA LEU A 133 31.94 13.36 5.29
C LEU A 133 32.71 14.41 6.09
N LYS A 134 32.15 14.86 7.23
CA LYS A 134 32.83 15.76 8.17
C LYS A 134 34.04 15.07 8.81
N GLU A 135 33.88 13.84 9.28
CA GLU A 135 34.97 13.03 9.88
C GLU A 135 36.09 12.71 8.88
N ASP A 136 35.74 12.48 7.61
CA ASP A 136 36.68 12.23 6.51
C ASP A 136 37.40 13.53 6.06
N GLY A 137 36.99 14.70 6.55
CA GLY A 137 37.52 16.01 6.12
C GLY A 137 37.06 16.43 4.72
N ASP A 138 36.04 15.78 4.18
CA ASP A 138 35.48 16.05 2.84
C ASP A 138 34.57 17.31 2.86
N ILE A 139 33.96 17.63 4.01
CA ILE A 139 33.12 18.83 4.20
C ILE A 139 33.35 19.51 5.55
N GLU A 140 33.01 20.79 5.63
CA GLU A 140 32.89 21.55 6.88
C GLU A 140 31.41 21.82 7.19
N ILE A 141 30.94 21.31 8.34
CA ILE A 141 29.56 21.49 8.82
C ILE A 141 29.50 21.62 10.34
N SER A 142 28.73 22.61 10.81
CA SER A 142 28.48 22.81 12.24
C SER A 142 27.54 21.73 12.80
N ASP A 143 27.67 21.39 14.08
CA ASP A 143 26.78 20.40 14.72
C ASP A 143 25.32 20.85 14.74
N ALA A 144 25.08 22.17 14.73
CA ALA A 144 23.75 22.75 14.61
C ALA A 144 23.13 22.47 13.24
N ASN A 145 23.88 22.68 12.16
CA ASN A 145 23.43 22.39 10.80
C ASN A 145 23.25 20.87 10.60
N LEU A 146 24.17 20.06 11.13
CA LEU A 146 24.08 18.60 11.07
C LEU A 146 22.78 18.06 11.71
N LYS A 147 22.31 18.68 12.81
CA LYS A 147 21.03 18.32 13.46
C LYS A 147 19.81 18.57 12.56
N MET A 148 19.85 19.56 11.66
CA MET A 148 18.75 19.83 10.73
C MET A 148 18.49 18.65 9.78
N PHE A 149 19.51 17.84 9.49
CA PHE A 149 19.42 16.67 8.62
C PHE A 149 19.04 15.38 9.36
N SER A 150 18.73 15.43 10.66
CA SER A 150 18.40 14.24 11.47
C SER A 150 17.13 13.52 11.05
N ALA A 151 16.17 14.24 10.46
CA ALA A 151 14.92 13.71 9.96
C ALA A 151 14.95 13.38 8.45
N VAL A 152 16.06 13.69 7.76
CA VAL A 152 16.20 13.47 6.32
C VAL A 152 16.76 12.07 6.08
N ARG A 153 16.00 11.24 5.35
CA ARG A 153 16.44 9.89 4.98
C ARG A 153 16.09 9.60 3.53
N PHE A 154 17.07 9.09 2.80
CA PHE A 154 16.84 8.48 1.50
C PHE A 154 16.62 6.98 1.68
N LYS A 155 15.63 6.42 1.00
CA LYS A 155 15.38 4.99 0.98
C LYS A 155 15.15 4.57 -0.46
N ARG A 156 15.86 3.53 -0.90
CA ARG A 156 15.67 2.86 -2.18
C ARG A 156 15.27 1.42 -1.93
N THR A 157 14.20 0.99 -2.58
CA THR A 157 13.70 -0.39 -2.50
C THR A 157 13.77 -1.02 -3.88
N TYR A 158 14.42 -2.17 -3.99
CA TYR A 158 14.37 -3.01 -5.17
C TYR A 158 13.48 -4.21 -4.86
N THR A 159 12.51 -4.48 -5.72
CA THR A 159 11.61 -5.62 -5.62
C THR A 159 11.78 -6.47 -6.87
N TYR A 160 12.00 -7.77 -6.70
CA TYR A 160 11.99 -8.75 -7.77
C TYR A 160 10.83 -9.71 -7.55
N ARG A 161 9.92 -9.81 -8.53
CA ARG A 161 8.80 -10.73 -8.51
C ARG A 161 9.00 -11.80 -9.57
N HIS A 162 8.92 -13.06 -9.18
CA HIS A 162 9.00 -14.23 -10.06
C HIS A 162 8.00 -15.30 -9.63
N THR A 163 7.91 -16.40 -10.39
CA THR A 163 7.01 -17.52 -10.07
C THR A 163 7.78 -18.80 -9.79
N ALA A 164 7.19 -19.66 -8.94
CA ALA A 164 7.71 -20.99 -8.64
C ALA A 164 6.57 -22.02 -8.65
N GLU A 165 6.88 -23.25 -9.08
CA GLU A 165 5.87 -24.32 -9.16
C GLU A 165 5.36 -24.78 -7.79
N THR A 166 6.20 -24.65 -6.76
CA THR A 166 5.86 -25.07 -5.39
C THR A 166 6.39 -24.07 -4.38
N TYR A 167 5.75 -24.05 -3.21
CA TYR A 167 6.20 -23.27 -2.07
C TYR A 167 7.69 -23.51 -1.74
N LEU A 168 8.09 -24.79 -1.65
CA LEU A 168 9.45 -25.16 -1.27
C LEU A 168 10.48 -24.68 -2.30
N LYS A 169 10.16 -24.79 -3.60
CA LYS A 169 11.01 -24.26 -4.66
C LYS A 169 11.13 -22.74 -4.53
N GLY A 170 10.00 -22.04 -4.38
CA GLY A 170 10.00 -20.58 -4.21
C GLY A 170 10.79 -20.12 -2.98
N LEU A 171 10.80 -20.92 -1.90
CA LEU A 171 11.51 -20.58 -0.67
C LEU A 171 13.02 -20.81 -0.81
N ALA A 172 13.43 -21.89 -1.48
CA ALA A 172 14.80 -22.39 -1.44
C ALA A 172 15.67 -22.13 -2.68
N THR A 173 15.14 -21.54 -3.75
CA THR A 173 15.89 -21.31 -5.00
C THR A 173 15.97 -19.83 -5.39
N GLU A 174 16.78 -19.50 -6.41
CA GLU A 174 16.86 -18.15 -7.02
C GLU A 174 17.24 -17.04 -6.03
N PHE A 175 18.20 -17.29 -5.13
CA PHE A 175 18.63 -16.28 -4.14
C PHE A 175 19.39 -15.11 -4.76
N ASP A 176 19.91 -15.26 -5.97
CA ASP A 176 20.49 -14.16 -6.74
C ASP A 176 19.44 -13.08 -7.07
N LYS A 177 18.19 -13.47 -7.36
CA LYS A 177 17.06 -12.52 -7.53
C LYS A 177 16.80 -11.72 -6.25
N LEU A 178 16.99 -12.31 -5.08
CA LEU A 178 16.93 -11.63 -3.79
C LEU A 178 18.14 -10.72 -3.52
N LEU A 179 19.34 -11.28 -3.58
CA LEU A 179 20.56 -10.63 -3.14
C LEU A 179 21.04 -9.57 -4.14
N PHE A 180 20.73 -9.72 -5.42
CA PHE A 180 21.33 -8.94 -6.51
C PHE A 180 20.31 -8.31 -7.47
N SER A 181 19.04 -8.19 -7.08
CA SER A 181 18.00 -7.54 -7.91
C SER A 181 18.37 -6.13 -8.40
N PHE A 182 19.14 -5.38 -7.62
CA PHE A 182 19.59 -4.03 -7.99
C PHE A 182 20.45 -4.00 -9.27
N LEU A 183 21.05 -5.13 -9.66
CA LEU A 183 21.86 -5.25 -10.88
C LEU A 183 21.06 -5.21 -12.16
N LYS A 184 19.76 -5.53 -12.10
CA LYS A 184 18.91 -5.43 -13.29
C LYS A 184 18.73 -3.97 -13.75
N PHE A 185 19.03 -3.00 -12.90
CA PHE A 185 19.01 -1.56 -13.24
C PHE A 185 20.37 -1.03 -13.70
N TYR A 186 21.37 -1.90 -13.88
CA TYR A 186 22.70 -1.54 -14.34
C TYR A 186 22.91 -2.02 -15.78
N GLU A 187 23.47 -1.13 -16.62
CA GLU A 187 23.66 -1.37 -18.06
C GLU A 187 22.36 -1.88 -18.71
N THR A 188 22.42 -2.97 -19.47
CA THR A 188 21.30 -3.57 -20.21
C THR A 188 20.78 -4.86 -19.56
N ARG A 189 21.14 -5.12 -18.30
CA ARG A 189 20.78 -6.38 -17.60
C ARG A 189 19.28 -6.58 -17.39
N TYR A 190 18.47 -5.52 -17.47
CA TYR A 190 17.01 -5.63 -17.50
C TYR A 190 16.48 -6.37 -18.74
N THR A 191 17.28 -6.49 -19.80
CA THR A 191 16.92 -7.28 -21.00
C THR A 191 17.06 -8.79 -20.77
N GLU A 192 17.70 -9.20 -19.67
CA GLU A 192 17.94 -10.59 -19.26
C GLU A 192 16.96 -11.03 -18.16
N LEU A 193 15.73 -10.49 -18.16
CA LEU A 193 14.67 -11.00 -17.31
C LEU A 193 14.14 -12.32 -17.88
N ASP A 194 13.70 -13.22 -17.01
CA ASP A 194 12.98 -14.41 -17.41
C ASP A 194 11.53 -14.05 -17.79
N ALA A 195 10.87 -14.89 -18.57
CA ALA A 195 9.47 -14.67 -18.88
C ALA A 195 8.60 -14.73 -17.62
N GLY A 196 7.71 -13.75 -17.46
CA GLY A 196 6.86 -13.57 -16.28
C GLY A 196 7.50 -12.73 -15.17
N ASP A 197 8.81 -12.49 -15.22
CA ASP A 197 9.51 -11.78 -14.17
C ASP A 197 9.31 -10.27 -14.25
N LEU A 198 9.31 -9.65 -13.07
CA LEU A 198 9.21 -8.21 -12.89
C LEU A 198 10.25 -7.74 -11.89
N VAL A 199 10.98 -6.68 -12.23
CA VAL A 199 11.86 -5.98 -11.30
C VAL A 199 11.45 -4.51 -11.19
N ARG A 200 11.33 -4.04 -9.95
CA ARG A 200 10.93 -2.67 -9.62
C ARG A 200 11.97 -1.99 -8.74
N ARG A 201 12.21 -0.71 -8.98
CA ARG A 201 12.95 0.17 -8.11
C ARG A 201 12.08 1.34 -7.67
N ASP A 202 11.99 1.54 -6.37
CA ASP A 202 11.25 2.64 -5.75
C ASP A 202 12.18 3.52 -4.93
N ASP A 203 12.16 4.83 -5.21
CA ASP A 203 12.94 5.83 -4.49
C ASP A 203 12.04 6.66 -3.59
N PHE A 204 12.48 6.87 -2.35
CA PHE A 204 11.77 7.63 -1.32
C PHE A 204 12.72 8.62 -0.66
N LEU A 205 12.18 9.79 -0.36
CA LEU A 205 12.83 10.77 0.50
C LEU A 205 11.89 11.02 1.67
N SER A 206 12.40 10.99 2.90
CA SER A 206 11.69 11.49 4.08
C SER A 206 12.36 12.77 4.54
N ALA A 207 11.60 13.77 4.99
CA ALA A 207 12.11 14.87 5.80
C ALA A 207 11.02 15.35 6.76
N ASP A 208 11.07 14.89 8.00
CA ASP A 208 10.07 15.25 9.00
C ASP A 208 10.47 16.56 9.68
N LEU A 209 10.04 17.69 9.10
CA LEU A 209 10.16 19.00 9.74
C LEU A 209 8.98 19.19 10.69
N THR A 210 9.23 19.11 12.00
CA THR A 210 8.19 19.27 13.03
C THR A 210 8.31 20.62 13.72
N LEU A 211 7.29 21.45 13.60
CA LEU A 211 7.10 22.67 14.39
C LEU A 211 6.18 22.35 15.56
N SER A 212 6.55 22.71 16.79
CA SER A 212 5.73 22.46 17.97
C SER A 212 5.61 23.68 18.87
N VAL A 213 4.40 23.96 19.34
CA VAL A 213 4.10 24.98 20.34
C VAL A 213 3.35 24.30 21.49
N ASP A 214 3.86 24.45 22.71
CA ASP A 214 3.22 23.96 23.93
C ASP A 214 2.70 25.15 24.74
N THR A 215 1.53 25.03 25.37
CA THR A 215 1.06 26.04 26.32
C THR A 215 1.74 25.84 27.69
N PRO A 216 1.91 26.90 28.50
CA PRO A 216 2.29 26.73 29.90
C PRO A 216 1.32 25.78 30.63
N SER A 217 1.83 25.00 31.57
CA SER A 217 1.02 24.07 32.37
C SER A 217 0.21 24.84 33.44
N VAL A 218 -1.11 24.73 33.40
CA VAL A 218 -2.02 25.27 34.43
C VAL A 218 -2.73 24.09 35.10
N TYR A 219 -2.61 23.94 36.42
CA TYR A 219 -3.10 22.78 37.18
C TYR A 219 -2.63 21.42 36.62
N SER A 220 -1.35 21.32 36.26
CA SER A 220 -0.78 20.12 35.62
C SER A 220 -1.46 19.73 34.31
N LEU A 221 -2.17 20.65 33.64
CA LEU A 221 -2.72 20.47 32.30
C LEU A 221 -2.05 21.45 31.33
N SER A 222 -1.71 20.99 30.13
CA SER A 222 -1.22 21.84 29.05
C SER A 222 -1.81 21.40 27.71
N GLY A 223 -1.94 22.34 26.78
CA GLY A 223 -2.23 22.07 25.38
C GLY A 223 -0.94 21.99 24.57
N TYR A 224 -0.98 21.28 23.45
CA TYR A 224 0.08 21.33 22.44
C TYR A 224 -0.51 21.42 21.03
N ALA A 225 0.24 22.06 20.13
CA ALA A 225 -0.01 22.07 18.70
C ALA A 225 1.28 21.70 17.95
N LYS A 226 1.21 20.78 17.00
CA LYS A 226 2.35 20.33 16.18
C LYS A 226 1.99 20.33 14.70
N GLY A 227 2.85 20.89 13.88
CA GLY A 227 2.79 20.81 12.42
C GLY A 227 3.93 19.94 11.91
N THR A 228 3.63 19.00 11.01
CA THR A 228 4.66 18.20 10.33
C THR A 228 4.46 18.25 8.82
N LEU A 229 5.55 18.49 8.10
CA LEU A 229 5.65 18.28 6.65
C LEU A 229 6.21 16.87 6.42
N TYR A 230 5.56 16.05 5.59
CA TYR A 230 6.02 14.70 5.26
C TYR A 230 6.49 14.61 3.81
N TYR A 231 7.48 13.76 3.55
CA TYR A 231 7.99 13.48 2.19
C TYR A 231 7.68 12.04 1.77
N SER A 232 7.93 11.77 0.49
CA SER A 232 7.16 10.84 -0.31
C SER A 232 7.96 10.01 -1.30
N LYS A 233 7.26 9.04 -1.91
CA LYS A 233 7.78 8.32 -3.07
C LYS A 233 8.14 9.35 -4.15
N LEU A 234 9.38 9.33 -4.61
CA LEU A 234 9.90 10.24 -5.64
C LEU A 234 9.73 9.64 -7.04
N SER A 235 10.08 8.36 -7.17
CA SER A 235 10.01 7.66 -8.44
C SER A 235 9.82 6.16 -8.27
N SER A 236 9.29 5.54 -9.33
CA SER A 236 9.17 4.10 -9.53
C SER A 236 9.65 3.78 -10.93
N LEU A 237 10.53 2.80 -11.08
CA LEU A 237 10.93 2.26 -12.36
C LEU A 237 10.67 0.76 -12.34
N VAL A 238 9.89 0.27 -13.30
CA VAL A 238 9.52 -1.14 -13.42
C VAL A 238 9.98 -1.66 -14.78
N TYR A 239 10.65 -2.80 -14.77
CA TYR A 239 10.89 -3.63 -15.95
C TYR A 239 10.11 -4.93 -15.78
N GLN A 240 9.38 -5.34 -16.81
CA GLN A 240 8.63 -6.59 -16.81
C GLN A 240 8.79 -7.29 -18.14
N LYS A 241 9.11 -8.59 -18.11
CA LYS A 241 9.06 -9.44 -19.30
C LYS A 241 7.78 -10.27 -19.25
N PRO A 242 6.76 -9.98 -20.07
CA PRO A 242 5.49 -10.69 -20.00
C PRO A 242 5.63 -12.20 -20.34
N GLU A 243 4.79 -13.02 -19.73
CA GLU A 243 4.61 -14.43 -20.16
C GLU A 243 4.00 -14.49 -21.56
N ALA A 244 4.15 -15.61 -22.27
CA ALA A 244 3.67 -15.75 -23.65
C ALA A 244 2.16 -15.47 -23.79
N GLU A 245 1.37 -15.81 -22.77
CA GLU A 245 -0.08 -15.60 -22.73
C GLU A 245 -0.48 -14.13 -22.55
N ASP A 246 0.38 -13.32 -21.91
CA ASP A 246 0.16 -11.90 -21.64
C ASP A 246 0.79 -10.97 -22.71
N ARG A 247 1.45 -11.54 -23.73
CA ARG A 247 2.15 -10.79 -24.77
C ARG A 247 1.21 -10.30 -25.86
N SER A 248 1.33 -9.01 -26.20
CA SER A 248 0.95 -8.57 -27.54
C SER A 248 1.95 -9.14 -28.56
N PHE A 249 1.54 -9.32 -29.83
CA PHE A 249 2.19 -10.19 -30.84
C PHE A 249 3.71 -10.01 -31.09
N GLU A 250 4.37 -9.00 -30.51
CA GLU A 250 5.81 -8.74 -30.68
C GLU A 250 6.49 -8.22 -29.39
N GLU A 251 5.83 -8.28 -28.22
CA GLU A 251 6.31 -7.62 -27.00
C GLU A 251 7.28 -8.48 -26.18
N ALA A 252 8.50 -7.98 -26.00
CA ALA A 252 9.56 -8.65 -25.23
C ALA A 252 9.81 -8.00 -23.86
N LEU A 253 9.60 -6.69 -23.72
CA LEU A 253 9.84 -5.97 -22.46
C LEU A 253 8.89 -4.78 -22.30
N ARG A 254 8.30 -4.66 -21.12
CA ARG A 254 7.55 -3.50 -20.63
C ARG A 254 8.41 -2.68 -19.69
N VAL A 255 8.40 -1.37 -19.87
CA VAL A 255 9.06 -0.42 -18.96
C VAL A 255 8.04 0.59 -18.48
N SER A 256 7.93 0.79 -17.17
CA SER A 256 7.03 1.80 -16.58
C SER A 256 7.82 2.73 -15.68
N ILE A 257 7.79 4.02 -15.96
CA ILE A 257 8.47 5.06 -15.19
C ILE A 257 7.42 5.96 -14.58
N ARG A 258 7.27 5.92 -13.26
CA ARG A 258 6.41 6.83 -12.51
C ARG A 258 7.26 7.84 -11.75
N ASN A 259 7.03 9.12 -11.97
CA ASN A 259 7.54 10.19 -11.13
C ASN A 259 6.38 10.73 -10.28
N SER A 260 6.60 10.91 -8.98
CA SER A 260 5.58 11.42 -8.07
C SER A 260 6.08 12.61 -7.27
N LYS A 261 5.18 13.56 -7.08
CA LYS A 261 5.33 14.69 -6.17
C LYS A 261 4.24 14.55 -5.13
N VAL A 262 4.61 14.46 -3.87
CA VAL A 262 3.61 14.49 -2.79
C VAL A 262 3.97 15.59 -1.83
N THR A 263 2.97 16.39 -1.55
CA THR A 263 3.00 17.46 -0.57
C THR A 263 1.97 17.10 0.49
N GLY A 264 2.43 16.92 1.73
CA GLY A 264 1.58 16.58 2.86
C GLY A 264 1.76 17.56 4.00
N THR A 265 0.70 17.82 4.74
CA THR A 265 0.75 18.59 5.98
C THR A 265 -0.13 17.92 7.02
N SER A 266 0.37 17.75 8.23
CA SER A 266 -0.44 17.37 9.38
C SER A 266 -0.46 18.46 10.43
N VAL A 267 -1.63 18.65 11.05
CA VAL A 267 -1.81 19.45 12.25
C VAL A 267 -2.29 18.53 13.36
N GLN A 268 -1.51 18.44 14.43
CA GLN A 268 -1.86 17.71 15.65
C GLN A 268 -2.15 18.69 16.77
N ILE A 269 -3.28 18.52 17.44
CA ILE A 269 -3.65 19.24 18.66
C ILE A 269 -3.93 18.24 19.78
N GLY A 270 -3.59 18.59 21.02
CA GLY A 270 -3.91 17.71 22.14
C GLY A 270 -3.86 18.38 23.50
N LEU A 271 -4.54 17.76 24.45
CA LEU A 271 -4.52 18.08 25.87
C LEU A 271 -3.69 17.02 26.59
N GLN A 272 -2.71 17.46 27.39
CA GLN A 272 -1.85 16.58 28.16
C GLN A 272 -1.83 16.96 29.64
N ALA A 273 -1.80 15.97 30.52
CA ALA A 273 -1.45 16.14 31.91
C ALA A 273 0.07 16.08 32.07
N ASP A 274 0.66 17.08 32.72
CA ASP A 274 2.09 17.21 32.98
C ASP A 274 2.35 17.08 34.48
N PHE A 275 2.88 15.93 34.90
CA PHE A 275 3.27 15.65 36.27
C PHE A 275 4.71 16.12 36.47
N TYR A 276 4.88 17.41 36.77
CA TYR A 276 6.15 18.03 37.14
C TYR A 276 7.29 17.79 36.13
N LYS A 277 6.98 17.74 34.83
CA LYS A 277 7.92 17.42 33.73
C LYS A 277 8.54 16.02 33.78
N LEU A 278 8.18 15.18 34.75
CA LEU A 278 8.63 13.79 34.86
C LEU A 278 7.80 12.88 33.97
N LEU A 279 6.50 13.15 33.85
CA LEU A 279 5.57 12.35 33.07
C LEU A 279 4.54 13.24 32.37
N LYS A 280 4.48 13.15 31.03
CA LYS A 280 3.46 13.81 30.20
C LYS A 280 2.49 12.76 29.66
N LEU A 281 1.23 12.84 30.09
CA LEU A 281 0.15 11.94 29.67
C LEU A 281 -0.80 12.67 28.73
N THR A 282 -0.87 12.29 27.45
CA THR A 282 -1.86 12.84 26.52
C THR A 282 -3.23 12.30 26.92
N LEU A 283 -4.15 13.16 27.36
CA LEU A 283 -5.49 12.74 27.76
C LEU A 283 -6.39 12.61 26.53
N LEU A 284 -6.31 13.59 25.64
CA LEU A 284 -7.09 13.73 24.42
C LEU A 284 -6.19 14.28 23.33
N SER A 285 -6.22 13.71 22.13
CA SER A 285 -5.57 14.33 20.97
C SER A 285 -6.34 14.11 19.68
N GLY A 286 -6.21 15.07 18.77
CA GLY A 286 -6.70 15.00 17.41
C GLY A 286 -5.56 15.32 16.45
N GLU A 287 -5.33 14.50 15.45
CA GLU A 287 -4.42 14.78 14.35
C GLU A 287 -5.22 14.78 13.06
N TYR A 288 -5.18 15.89 12.33
CA TYR A 288 -5.70 15.98 10.98
C TYR A 288 -4.53 16.02 10.01
N ARG A 289 -4.59 15.21 8.95
CA ARG A 289 -3.55 15.11 7.92
C ARG A 289 -4.18 15.18 6.55
N VAL A 290 -3.57 15.97 5.67
CA VAL A 290 -3.90 16.03 4.24
C VAL A 290 -2.64 15.79 3.46
N ASN A 291 -2.68 14.82 2.55
CA ASN A 291 -1.63 14.57 1.59
C ASN A 291 -2.20 14.72 0.18
N ILE A 292 -1.52 15.51 -0.65
CA ILE A 292 -1.81 15.65 -2.06
C ILE A 292 -0.64 15.05 -2.82
N SER A 293 -0.91 14.01 -3.59
CA SER A 293 0.06 13.37 -4.46
C SER A 293 -0.34 13.53 -5.91
N SER A 294 0.57 14.05 -6.73
CA SER A 294 0.47 13.96 -8.18
C SER A 294 1.54 13.01 -8.72
N SER A 295 1.20 12.25 -9.75
CA SER A 295 2.17 11.38 -10.41
C SER A 295 1.95 11.33 -11.90
N HIS A 296 3.05 11.22 -12.64
CA HIS A 296 3.08 11.01 -14.07
C HIS A 296 3.79 9.70 -14.35
N THR A 297 3.17 8.81 -15.10
CA THR A 297 3.73 7.52 -15.51
C THR A 297 3.86 7.48 -17.02
N THR A 298 5.04 7.14 -17.53
CA THR A 298 5.26 6.84 -18.94
C THR A 298 5.53 5.35 -19.09
N ASN A 299 4.82 4.70 -20.02
CA ASN A 299 5.03 3.29 -20.34
C ASN A 299 5.69 3.14 -21.70
N LEU A 300 6.68 2.26 -21.79
CA LEU A 300 7.37 1.89 -23.01
C LEU A 300 7.24 0.39 -23.26
N LYS A 301 7.22 0.00 -24.54
CA LYS A 301 7.23 -1.38 -24.99
C LYS A 301 8.37 -1.60 -25.98
N PHE A 302 9.05 -2.71 -25.85
CA PHE A 302 10.16 -3.11 -26.72
C PHE A 302 9.92 -4.52 -27.26
N SER A 303 10.19 -4.70 -28.54
CA SER A 303 10.28 -6.01 -29.20
C SER A 303 11.63 -6.67 -28.99
N GLU A 304 11.79 -7.94 -29.35
CA GLU A 304 13.09 -8.63 -29.25
C GLU A 304 14.16 -7.92 -30.11
N SER A 305 13.82 -7.45 -31.31
CA SER A 305 14.74 -6.66 -32.14
C SER A 305 15.14 -5.34 -31.48
N ASP A 306 14.24 -4.70 -30.73
CA ASP A 306 14.56 -3.46 -30.01
C ASP A 306 15.50 -3.74 -28.84
N LEU A 307 15.40 -4.90 -28.20
CA LEU A 307 16.35 -5.30 -27.14
C LEU A 307 17.76 -5.50 -27.70
N GLU A 308 17.89 -6.04 -28.91
CA GLU A 308 19.18 -6.13 -29.60
C GLU A 308 19.72 -4.73 -29.96
N LEU A 309 18.86 -3.82 -30.41
CA LEU A 309 19.25 -2.43 -30.67
C LEU A 309 19.74 -1.75 -29.39
N ILE A 310 19.03 -1.89 -28.27
CA ILE A 310 19.46 -1.38 -26.96
C ILE A 310 20.85 -1.91 -26.56
N ARG A 311 21.20 -3.15 -26.91
CA ARG A 311 22.51 -3.72 -26.58
C ARG A 311 23.66 -3.22 -27.46
N ASN A 312 23.35 -2.70 -28.64
CA ASN A 312 24.35 -2.36 -29.65
C ASN A 312 24.42 -0.86 -29.99
N ASP A 313 23.36 -0.09 -29.69
CA ASP A 313 23.27 1.34 -29.98
C ASP A 313 23.60 2.20 -28.74
N GLU A 314 24.68 2.98 -28.82
CA GLU A 314 25.16 3.83 -27.73
C GLU A 314 24.14 4.91 -27.31
N SER A 315 23.35 5.44 -28.25
CA SER A 315 22.38 6.49 -27.97
C SER A 315 21.18 5.96 -27.18
N LEU A 316 20.68 4.76 -27.53
CA LEU A 316 19.66 4.05 -26.78
C LEU A 316 20.15 3.64 -25.40
N GLN A 317 21.40 3.19 -25.28
CA GLN A 317 21.99 2.85 -23.98
C GLN A 317 22.07 4.05 -23.06
N GLU A 318 22.55 5.20 -23.54
CA GLU A 318 22.62 6.40 -22.70
C GLU A 318 21.22 6.89 -22.33
N ALA A 319 20.25 6.84 -23.26
CA ALA A 319 18.86 7.19 -22.96
C ALA A 319 18.25 6.26 -21.89
N MET A 320 18.45 4.95 -22.01
CA MET A 320 17.98 3.98 -21.01
C MET A 320 18.73 4.07 -19.68
N LYS A 321 20.00 4.47 -19.69
CA LYS A 321 20.77 4.76 -18.48
C LYS A 321 20.22 5.98 -17.74
N GLU A 322 19.77 7.01 -18.45
CA GLU A 322 19.08 8.16 -17.84
C GLU A 322 17.70 7.77 -17.28
N VAL A 323 16.95 6.90 -17.98
CA VAL A 323 15.73 6.26 -17.44
C VAL A 323 16.06 5.47 -16.17
N ASN A 324 17.13 4.69 -16.18
CA ASN A 324 17.67 4.01 -15.01
C ASN A 324 18.16 4.97 -13.93
N LYS A 325 18.33 6.27 -14.17
CA LYS A 325 18.55 7.27 -13.10
C LYS A 325 17.25 7.91 -12.59
N GLY A 326 16.10 7.49 -13.14
CA GLY A 326 14.78 7.99 -12.78
C GLY A 326 14.34 9.23 -13.56
N LYS A 327 15.05 9.60 -14.63
CA LYS A 327 14.65 10.69 -15.52
C LYS A 327 13.48 10.25 -16.40
N SER A 328 12.59 11.19 -16.71
CA SER A 328 11.47 10.94 -17.61
C SER A 328 11.98 10.71 -19.05
N PRO A 329 11.44 9.72 -19.77
CA PRO A 329 11.80 9.45 -21.17
C PRO A 329 11.22 10.49 -22.15
N ASN A 330 10.27 11.33 -21.73
CA ASN A 330 9.53 12.22 -22.64
C ASN A 330 10.42 13.26 -23.36
N GLY A 331 11.57 13.60 -22.79
CA GLY A 331 12.56 14.50 -23.41
C GLY A 331 13.55 13.80 -24.36
N SER A 332 13.52 12.47 -24.47
CA SER A 332 14.43 11.70 -25.30
C SER A 332 13.79 11.38 -26.65
N LEU A 333 14.28 12.02 -27.71
CA LEU A 333 13.85 11.75 -29.09
C LEU A 333 14.05 10.28 -29.47
N VAL A 334 15.10 9.64 -28.96
CA VAL A 334 15.44 8.24 -29.25
C VAL A 334 14.44 7.27 -28.60
N LEU A 335 13.82 7.65 -27.47
CA LEU A 335 12.85 6.79 -26.78
C LEU A 335 11.40 7.01 -27.22
N MET A 336 11.11 8.12 -27.90
CA MET A 336 9.75 8.45 -28.36
C MET A 336 9.03 7.32 -29.11
N PRO A 337 9.68 6.57 -30.03
CA PRO A 337 9.01 5.49 -30.77
C PRO A 337 8.51 4.35 -29.89
N PHE A 338 9.11 4.17 -28.70
CA PHE A 338 8.78 3.06 -27.79
C PHE A 338 7.74 3.46 -26.74
N ILE A 339 7.40 4.75 -26.62
CA ILE A 339 6.38 5.23 -25.68
C ILE A 339 5.00 4.82 -26.18
N THR A 340 4.27 4.05 -25.38
CA THR A 340 2.96 3.51 -25.75
C THR A 340 1.80 4.17 -25.02
N SER A 341 2.05 4.72 -23.84
CA SER A 341 1.03 5.43 -23.07
C SER A 341 1.60 6.35 -22.00
N HIS A 342 0.76 7.30 -21.59
CA HIS A 342 0.95 8.13 -20.42
C HIS A 342 -0.18 7.92 -19.42
N GLN A 343 0.12 8.04 -18.13
CA GLN A 343 -0.86 8.07 -17.07
C GLN A 343 -0.56 9.24 -16.13
N ASP A 344 -1.51 10.15 -16.00
CA ASP A 344 -1.51 11.16 -14.95
C ASP A 344 -2.42 10.69 -13.80
N SER A 345 -1.98 10.88 -12.56
CA SER A 345 -2.80 10.62 -11.37
C SER A 345 -2.69 11.78 -10.39
N LEU A 346 -3.85 12.21 -9.87
CA LEU A 346 -3.97 13.14 -8.76
C LEU A 346 -4.74 12.44 -7.64
N ARG A 347 -4.08 12.29 -6.49
CA ARG A 347 -4.65 11.66 -5.30
C ARG A 347 -4.62 12.60 -4.11
N ILE A 348 -5.74 12.68 -3.41
CA ILE A 348 -5.93 13.46 -2.20
C ILE A 348 -6.29 12.48 -1.10
N ASP A 349 -5.44 12.39 -0.08
CA ASP A 349 -5.67 11.60 1.13
C ASP A 349 -5.93 12.54 2.31
N GLU A 350 -7.08 12.42 2.93
CA GLU A 350 -7.44 13.12 4.16
C GLU A 350 -7.58 12.11 5.29
N SER A 351 -7.05 12.41 6.48
CA SER A 351 -7.25 11.55 7.63
C SER A 351 -7.36 12.31 8.94
N LEU A 352 -8.15 11.74 9.85
CA LEU A 352 -8.40 12.23 11.19
C LEU A 352 -8.11 11.09 12.18
N ASN A 353 -7.08 11.27 13.01
CA ASN A 353 -6.80 10.41 14.16
C ASN A 353 -7.36 11.09 15.41
N LEU A 354 -8.26 10.43 16.11
CA LEU A 354 -8.71 10.83 17.45
C LEU A 354 -8.21 9.85 18.49
N GLN A 355 -7.74 10.36 19.62
CA GLN A 355 -7.31 9.55 20.75
C GLN A 355 -7.90 10.11 22.03
N ALA A 356 -8.40 9.21 22.87
CA ALA A 356 -8.87 9.48 24.21
C ALA A 356 -8.36 8.37 25.14
N LEU A 357 -7.37 8.67 25.97
CA LEU A 357 -6.73 7.71 26.86
C LEU A 357 -6.27 6.44 26.10
N ILE A 358 -6.90 5.30 26.41
CA ILE A 358 -6.59 3.99 25.83
C ILE A 358 -7.29 3.72 24.49
N TRP A 359 -8.23 4.59 24.08
CA TRP A 359 -9.01 4.41 22.86
C TRP A 359 -8.50 5.30 21.73
N GLY A 360 -8.44 4.74 20.53
CA GLY A 360 -8.13 5.48 19.31
C GLY A 360 -9.13 5.17 18.21
N LYS A 361 -9.47 6.20 17.43
CA LYS A 361 -10.20 6.07 16.17
C LYS A 361 -9.43 6.78 15.05
N HIS A 362 -9.42 6.18 13.88
CA HIS A 362 -8.94 6.77 12.65
C HIS A 362 -10.08 6.78 11.65
N TRP A 363 -10.22 7.90 10.93
CA TRP A 363 -11.02 7.99 9.74
C TRP A 363 -10.16 8.57 8.62
N GLY A 364 -10.06 7.84 7.51
CA GLY A 364 -9.33 8.23 6.32
C GLY A 364 -10.25 8.23 5.11
N ASN A 365 -10.09 9.22 4.24
CA ASN A 365 -10.73 9.28 2.93
C ASN A 365 -9.64 9.51 1.89
N SER A 366 -9.70 8.79 0.78
CA SER A 366 -8.82 8.98 -0.37
C SER A 366 -9.64 9.11 -1.63
N THR A 367 -9.32 10.09 -2.45
CA THR A 367 -9.85 10.21 -3.81
C THR A 367 -8.69 10.27 -4.77
N GLU A 368 -8.68 9.41 -5.77
CA GLU A 368 -7.66 9.35 -6.82
C GLU A 368 -8.34 9.47 -8.18
N GLN A 369 -7.94 10.48 -8.94
CA GLN A 369 -8.29 10.65 -10.35
C GLN A 369 -7.13 10.15 -11.19
N MET A 370 -7.41 9.38 -12.24
CA MET A 370 -6.43 8.89 -13.20
C MET A 370 -6.87 9.21 -14.62
N THR A 371 -5.94 9.73 -15.42
CA THR A 371 -6.11 9.93 -16.85
C THR A 371 -5.11 9.03 -17.57
N PHE A 372 -5.59 8.15 -18.44
CA PHE A 372 -4.75 7.34 -19.30
C PHE A 372 -4.82 7.86 -20.73
N GLU A 373 -3.68 8.12 -21.33
CA GLU A 373 -3.55 8.52 -22.73
C GLU A 373 -2.83 7.40 -23.48
N THR A 374 -3.54 6.83 -24.45
CA THR A 374 -3.05 5.72 -25.28
C THR A 374 -3.26 6.04 -26.76
N ARG A 375 -2.75 5.20 -27.66
CA ARG A 375 -3.07 5.27 -29.09
C ARG A 375 -4.56 5.14 -29.41
N TYR A 376 -5.35 4.59 -28.50
CA TYR A 376 -6.80 4.37 -28.65
C TYR A 376 -7.65 5.52 -28.09
N GLY A 377 -7.02 6.57 -27.54
CA GLY A 377 -7.69 7.70 -26.94
C GLY A 377 -7.43 7.83 -25.44
N LYS A 378 -8.16 8.77 -24.82
CA LYS A 378 -8.08 9.10 -23.40
C LYS A 378 -9.19 8.40 -22.63
N ARG A 379 -8.87 7.88 -21.45
CA ARG A 379 -9.83 7.29 -20.50
C ARG A 379 -9.61 7.86 -19.12
N TYR A 380 -10.69 8.06 -18.38
CA TYR A 380 -10.69 8.74 -17.09
C TYR A 380 -11.28 7.82 -16.02
N PHE A 381 -10.48 7.53 -15.01
CA PHE A 381 -10.90 6.68 -13.91
C PHE A 381 -10.83 7.42 -12.59
N TYR A 382 -11.72 7.05 -11.70
CA TYR A 382 -11.75 7.56 -10.34
C TYR A 382 -11.76 6.39 -9.38
N ARG A 383 -11.09 6.58 -8.25
CA ARG A 383 -11.08 5.66 -7.13
C ARG A 383 -11.34 6.43 -5.85
N HIS A 384 -12.39 6.05 -5.14
CA HIS A 384 -12.65 6.52 -3.79
C HIS A 384 -12.35 5.41 -2.80
N GLN A 385 -11.65 5.76 -1.73
CA GLN A 385 -11.41 4.86 -0.62
C GLN A 385 -11.82 5.52 0.69
N GLN A 386 -12.45 4.74 1.55
CA GLN A 386 -12.71 5.14 2.93
C GLN A 386 -12.07 4.11 3.85
N GLU A 387 -11.33 4.57 4.84
CA GLU A 387 -10.70 3.74 5.86
C GLU A 387 -11.21 4.15 7.24
N ARG A 388 -11.58 3.15 8.04
CA ARG A 388 -11.93 3.34 9.45
C ARG A 388 -11.09 2.39 10.27
N VAL A 389 -10.37 2.93 11.25
CA VAL A 389 -9.63 2.10 12.20
C VAL A 389 -10.16 2.34 13.60
N ALA A 390 -10.50 1.26 14.29
CA ALA A 390 -10.73 1.27 15.73
C ALA A 390 -9.55 0.55 16.40
N MET A 391 -8.98 1.15 17.44
CA MET A 391 -7.89 0.55 18.21
C MET A 391 -8.08 0.73 19.71
N ASP A 392 -7.67 -0.28 20.48
CA ASP A 392 -7.61 -0.22 21.94
C ASP A 392 -6.18 -0.46 22.45
N ARG A 393 -5.80 0.22 23.54
CA ARG A 393 -4.49 0.09 24.20
C ARG A 393 -4.66 -0.37 25.63
N SER A 394 -3.58 -0.91 26.21
CA SER A 394 -3.52 -1.09 27.67
C SER A 394 -3.15 0.21 28.38
N ILE A 395 -3.50 0.32 29.66
CA ILE A 395 -3.11 1.47 30.52
C ILE A 395 -1.57 1.62 30.57
N LEU A 396 -0.81 0.53 30.63
CA LEU A 396 0.66 0.59 30.60
C LEU A 396 1.18 1.12 29.26
N GLN A 397 0.62 0.68 28.13
CA GLN A 397 0.98 1.22 26.82
C GLN A 397 0.61 2.71 26.70
N PHE A 398 -0.51 3.10 27.29
CA PHE A 398 -0.90 4.50 27.38
C PHE A 398 0.12 5.34 28.18
N LEU A 399 0.53 4.86 29.36
CA LEU A 399 1.47 5.54 30.24
C LEU A 399 2.89 5.65 29.66
N PHE A 400 3.40 4.59 29.02
CA PHE A 400 4.82 4.48 28.63
C PHE A 400 5.07 4.55 27.12
N ALA A 401 4.03 4.48 26.28
CA ALA A 401 4.17 4.45 24.82
C ALA A 401 3.20 5.38 24.07
N ASN A 402 2.70 6.43 24.74
CA ASN A 402 1.79 7.47 24.22
C ASN A 402 2.08 7.88 22.76
N LYS A 403 3.36 8.05 22.39
CA LYS A 403 3.76 8.55 21.07
C LYS A 403 3.70 7.53 19.92
N ASN A 404 3.54 6.23 20.18
CA ASN A 404 3.64 5.21 19.13
C ASN A 404 2.28 4.57 18.81
N LEU A 405 1.67 5.02 17.71
CA LEU A 405 0.37 4.54 17.20
C LEU A 405 0.32 3.02 16.92
N SER A 406 1.48 2.39 16.72
CA SER A 406 1.58 0.96 16.40
C SER A 406 1.37 0.01 17.59
N LYS A 407 1.32 0.51 18.84
CA LYS A 407 1.18 -0.33 20.03
C LYS A 407 -0.27 -0.37 20.52
N PHE A 408 -1.00 -1.41 20.14
CA PHE A 408 -2.39 -1.68 20.52
C PHE A 408 -2.56 -3.13 20.99
N ASN A 409 -3.64 -3.40 21.72
CA ASN A 409 -4.05 -4.77 22.03
C ASN A 409 -4.85 -5.35 20.86
N THR A 410 -5.79 -4.58 20.31
CA THR A 410 -6.52 -4.90 19.09
C THR A 410 -6.62 -3.71 18.15
N ARG A 411 -6.71 -4.02 16.86
CA ARG A 411 -6.97 -3.08 15.78
C ARG A 411 -7.96 -3.73 14.82
N VAL A 412 -8.98 -2.98 14.47
CA VAL A 412 -9.94 -3.35 13.42
C VAL A 412 -9.84 -2.28 12.35
N VAL A 413 -9.53 -2.67 11.13
CA VAL A 413 -9.55 -1.77 9.96
C VAL A 413 -10.72 -2.18 9.08
N GLU A 414 -11.49 -1.22 8.64
CA GLU A 414 -12.49 -1.39 7.59
C GLU A 414 -12.12 -0.45 6.46
N ASN A 415 -11.96 -1.00 5.25
CA ASN A 415 -11.66 -0.23 4.06
C ASN A 415 -12.70 -0.51 2.99
N MET A 416 -13.23 0.54 2.41
CA MET A 416 -14.09 0.48 1.24
C MET A 416 -13.34 1.10 0.08
N ALA A 417 -13.38 0.48 -1.09
CA ALA A 417 -12.88 1.05 -2.32
C ALA A 417 -13.95 0.94 -3.40
N PHE A 418 -14.16 2.03 -4.12
CA PHE A 418 -15.08 2.14 -5.25
C PHE A 418 -14.31 2.72 -6.43
N GLU A 419 -14.27 1.99 -7.54
CA GLU A 419 -13.61 2.43 -8.77
C GLU A 419 -14.64 2.56 -9.88
N TYR A 420 -14.57 3.62 -10.68
CA TYR A 420 -15.45 3.81 -11.82
C TYR A 420 -14.75 4.58 -12.94
N GLU A 421 -15.31 4.49 -14.14
CA GLU A 421 -14.87 5.21 -15.33
C GLU A 421 -15.88 6.29 -15.72
N VAL A 422 -15.39 7.40 -16.27
CA VAL A 422 -16.20 8.50 -16.80
C VAL A 422 -15.68 8.97 -18.16
N ASP A 423 -16.53 9.68 -18.89
CA ASP A 423 -16.20 10.21 -20.23
C ASP A 423 -15.34 11.48 -20.19
N SER A 424 -15.31 12.21 -19.06
CA SER A 424 -14.62 13.50 -18.94
C SER A 424 -13.86 13.65 -17.62
N PRO A 425 -12.64 14.26 -17.62
CA PRO A 425 -11.83 14.47 -16.43
C PRO A 425 -12.36 15.60 -15.52
N GLU A 426 -13.33 16.37 -15.99
CA GLU A 426 -13.93 17.51 -15.27
C GLU A 426 -15.14 17.09 -14.42
N ALA A 427 -15.54 15.82 -14.50
CA ALA A 427 -16.65 15.28 -13.74
C ALA A 427 -16.37 15.37 -12.23
N LYS A 428 -17.21 16.13 -11.52
CA LYS A 428 -17.20 16.19 -10.06
C LYS A 428 -18.03 15.04 -9.53
N PHE A 429 -17.52 14.34 -8.51
CA PHE A 429 -18.18 13.18 -7.92
C PHE A 429 -19.67 13.43 -7.60
N GLU A 430 -19.97 14.61 -7.02
CA GLU A 430 -21.32 15.00 -6.60
C GLU A 430 -22.31 15.16 -7.77
N ASP A 431 -21.81 15.42 -8.97
CA ASP A 431 -22.59 15.73 -10.16
C ASP A 431 -22.47 14.64 -11.24
N THR A 432 -21.83 13.49 -10.92
CA THR A 432 -21.52 12.45 -11.91
C THR A 432 -22.60 11.38 -11.93
N THR A 433 -23.04 11.03 -13.14
CA THR A 433 -23.83 9.84 -13.43
C THR A 433 -23.02 8.88 -14.31
N LEU A 434 -23.29 7.58 -14.22
CA LEU A 434 -22.67 6.58 -15.09
C LEU A 434 -23.68 6.09 -16.12
N PRO A 435 -23.34 6.05 -17.42
CA PRO A 435 -24.20 5.41 -18.41
C PRO A 435 -24.28 3.89 -18.15
N LEU A 436 -25.39 3.28 -18.58
CA LEU A 436 -25.55 1.82 -18.54
C LEU A 436 -24.98 1.14 -19.80
N PRO A 437 -24.26 0.01 -19.66
CA PRO A 437 -23.89 -0.67 -18.41
C PRO A 437 -22.85 0.12 -17.61
N ALA A 438 -23.05 0.19 -16.29
CA ALA A 438 -22.22 1.00 -15.41
C ALA A 438 -20.81 0.37 -15.28
N SER A 439 -19.79 1.12 -15.70
CA SER A 439 -18.39 0.71 -15.57
C SER A 439 -17.87 1.06 -14.18
N ALA A 440 -18.22 0.22 -13.20
CA ALA A 440 -17.81 0.39 -11.81
C ALA A 440 -17.51 -0.93 -11.12
N THR A 441 -16.62 -0.88 -10.12
CA THR A 441 -16.27 -2.02 -9.25
C THR A 441 -16.26 -1.59 -7.81
N TYR A 442 -16.52 -2.54 -6.91
CA TYR A 442 -16.65 -2.28 -5.48
C TYR A 442 -15.85 -3.30 -4.68
N ARG A 443 -15.19 -2.85 -3.62
CA ARG A 443 -14.43 -3.72 -2.73
C ARG A 443 -14.58 -3.30 -1.28
N ILE A 444 -14.88 -4.25 -0.42
CA ILE A 444 -14.81 -4.10 1.04
C ILE A 444 -13.64 -4.92 1.55
N SER A 445 -12.85 -4.35 2.44
CA SER A 445 -11.78 -5.03 3.15
C SER A 445 -11.96 -4.86 4.65
N LYS A 446 -11.69 -5.91 5.41
CA LYS A 446 -11.73 -5.88 6.86
C LYS A 446 -10.48 -6.56 7.42
N GLU A 447 -9.75 -5.85 8.27
CA GLU A 447 -8.58 -6.36 9.00
C GLU A 447 -8.95 -6.48 10.49
N PHE A 448 -8.61 -7.60 11.10
CA PHE A 448 -8.59 -7.75 12.55
C PHE A 448 -7.20 -8.16 13.00
N MET A 449 -6.62 -7.40 13.93
CA MET A 449 -5.36 -7.72 14.55
C MET A 449 -5.51 -7.72 16.07
N ALA A 450 -4.94 -8.73 16.73
CA ALA A 450 -4.83 -8.82 18.17
C ALA A 450 -3.40 -9.22 18.56
N THR A 451 -2.73 -8.45 19.41
CA THR A 451 -1.31 -8.67 19.76
C THR A 451 -1.08 -9.70 20.86
N LYS A 452 -2.15 -10.23 21.46
CA LYS A 452 -2.09 -11.12 22.62
C LYS A 452 -2.98 -12.35 22.45
N ASN A 453 -2.61 -13.45 23.08
CA ASN A 453 -3.39 -14.69 23.13
C ASN A 453 -4.39 -14.71 24.31
N TYR A 454 -5.36 -13.80 24.35
CA TYR A 454 -6.44 -13.85 25.34
C TYR A 454 -7.67 -14.56 24.77
N LYS A 455 -8.42 -15.29 25.63
CA LYS A 455 -9.64 -16.01 25.23
C LYS A 455 -10.61 -15.13 24.42
N LYS A 456 -10.86 -13.89 24.86
CA LYS A 456 -11.73 -12.95 24.11
C LYS A 456 -11.25 -12.62 22.69
N TYR A 457 -9.93 -12.57 22.47
CA TYR A 457 -9.36 -12.30 21.14
C TYR A 457 -9.38 -13.53 20.25
N ARG A 458 -9.20 -14.71 20.87
CA ARG A 458 -9.35 -16.01 20.22
C ARG A 458 -10.78 -16.23 19.73
N GLU A 459 -11.78 -16.05 20.59
CA GLU A 459 -13.20 -16.17 20.18
C GLU A 459 -13.52 -15.17 19.07
N ARG A 460 -13.05 -13.92 19.19
CA ARG A 460 -13.24 -12.93 18.12
C ARG A 460 -12.58 -13.35 16.81
N ALA A 461 -11.35 -13.86 16.82
CA ALA A 461 -10.70 -14.36 15.61
C ALA A 461 -11.52 -15.50 14.97
N LYS A 462 -12.02 -16.43 15.79
CA LYS A 462 -12.89 -17.53 15.33
C LYS A 462 -14.18 -17.02 14.72
N ASP A 463 -14.86 -16.09 15.37
CA ASP A 463 -16.13 -15.52 14.89
C ASP A 463 -15.96 -14.83 13.54
N TRP A 464 -14.79 -14.25 13.28
CA TRP A 464 -14.47 -13.65 12.00
C TRP A 464 -14.12 -14.69 10.94
N ILE A 465 -13.34 -15.70 11.30
CA ILE A 465 -12.99 -16.82 10.41
C ILE A 465 -14.28 -17.53 9.99
N LYS A 466 -15.15 -17.93 10.92
CA LYS A 466 -16.43 -18.63 10.68
C LYS A 466 -17.42 -17.92 9.73
N ARG A 467 -17.16 -16.68 9.34
CA ARG A 467 -17.95 -15.95 8.32
C ARG A 467 -17.64 -16.36 6.89
N PHE A 468 -16.68 -17.25 6.67
CA PHE A 468 -16.42 -17.91 5.39
C PHE A 468 -17.19 -19.23 5.31
N GLU A 469 -17.69 -19.56 4.13
CA GLU A 469 -18.43 -20.80 3.90
C GLU A 469 -17.48 -22.00 3.78
N GLN A 470 -16.27 -21.77 3.25
CA GLN A 470 -15.27 -22.81 2.97
C GLN A 470 -13.99 -22.62 3.77
N ILE A 471 -13.99 -23.08 5.03
CA ILE A 471 -12.82 -22.99 5.92
C ILE A 471 -12.35 -24.39 6.26
N ASP A 472 -11.04 -24.57 6.27
CA ASP A 472 -10.43 -25.76 6.87
C ASP A 472 -10.81 -25.88 8.35
N GLN A 473 -11.49 -26.97 8.71
CA GLN A 473 -11.88 -27.24 10.11
C GLN A 473 -10.65 -27.33 11.04
N GLY A 474 -9.48 -27.68 10.49
CA GLY A 474 -8.19 -27.66 11.19
C GLY A 474 -7.77 -26.27 11.66
N LEU A 475 -8.17 -25.21 10.95
CA LEU A 475 -7.88 -23.83 11.36
C LEU A 475 -8.68 -23.43 12.60
N VAL A 476 -9.98 -23.73 12.60
CA VAL A 476 -10.88 -23.37 13.71
C VAL A 476 -10.52 -24.18 14.95
N SER A 477 -10.34 -25.50 14.81
CA SER A 477 -9.92 -26.38 15.89
C SER A 477 -8.52 -26.02 16.41
N GLY A 478 -7.55 -25.74 15.53
CA GLY A 478 -6.21 -25.31 15.95
C GLY A 478 -6.21 -24.04 16.81
N ILE A 479 -7.11 -23.09 16.52
CA ILE A 479 -7.31 -21.91 17.38
C ILE A 479 -7.98 -22.30 18.70
N GLU A 480 -9.01 -23.14 18.68
CA GLU A 480 -9.74 -23.61 19.87
C GLU A 480 -8.82 -24.36 20.84
N ASP A 481 -8.09 -25.34 20.34
CA ASP A 481 -7.16 -26.23 21.07
C ASP A 481 -5.85 -25.53 21.45
N GLY A 482 -5.70 -24.27 21.05
CA GLY A 482 -4.58 -23.40 21.36
C GLY A 482 -3.27 -23.81 20.67
N GLU A 483 -3.35 -24.68 19.64
CA GLU A 483 -2.23 -24.97 18.74
C GLU A 483 -1.83 -23.72 17.98
N LEU A 484 -2.80 -22.87 17.64
CA LEU A 484 -2.64 -21.53 17.11
C LEU A 484 -2.96 -20.48 18.18
N GLN A 485 -2.01 -19.60 18.40
CA GLN A 485 -1.97 -18.59 19.44
C GLN A 485 -1.79 -17.20 18.83
N GLY A 486 -2.20 -16.17 19.58
CA GLY A 486 -1.96 -14.79 19.17
C GLY A 486 -0.44 -14.49 19.15
N PRO A 487 0.00 -13.53 18.32
CA PRO A 487 -0.81 -12.49 17.70
C PRO A 487 -1.65 -12.99 16.52
N PHE A 488 -2.93 -12.66 16.53
CA PHE A 488 -3.85 -12.99 15.45
C PHE A 488 -3.90 -11.83 14.46
N VAL A 489 -3.72 -12.10 13.17
CA VAL A 489 -3.91 -11.11 12.10
C VAL A 489 -4.77 -11.73 11.01
N LEU A 490 -5.95 -11.17 10.78
CA LEU A 490 -6.88 -11.61 9.76
C LEU A 490 -7.10 -10.46 8.79
N ASN A 491 -6.85 -10.69 7.50
CA ASN A 491 -7.10 -9.73 6.42
C ASN A 491 -8.11 -10.33 5.46
N LEU A 492 -9.26 -9.69 5.28
CA LEU A 492 -10.33 -10.19 4.44
C LEU A 492 -10.71 -9.13 3.42
N HIS A 493 -11.03 -9.57 2.23
CA HIS A 493 -11.44 -8.75 1.11
C HIS A 493 -12.62 -9.42 0.41
N ALA A 494 -13.60 -8.62 0.02
CA ALA A 494 -14.62 -9.04 -0.92
C ALA A 494 -14.69 -8.02 -2.05
N GLN A 495 -14.68 -8.53 -3.27
CA GLN A 495 -14.63 -7.75 -4.50
C GLN A 495 -15.81 -8.11 -5.39
N VAL A 496 -16.43 -7.07 -5.92
CA VAL A 496 -17.55 -7.12 -6.85
C VAL A 496 -17.10 -6.49 -8.16
N GLY A 497 -17.16 -7.27 -9.23
CA GLY A 497 -16.83 -6.82 -10.57
C GLY A 497 -17.94 -5.97 -11.22
N VAL A 498 -17.69 -5.52 -12.44
CA VAL A 498 -18.66 -4.76 -13.26
C VAL A 498 -19.98 -5.52 -13.41
N ASN A 499 -19.91 -6.83 -13.64
CA ASN A 499 -21.11 -7.66 -13.78
C ASN A 499 -21.95 -7.70 -12.50
N GLY A 500 -21.32 -7.74 -11.32
CA GLY A 500 -22.04 -7.71 -10.04
C GLY A 500 -22.73 -6.38 -9.81
N VAL A 501 -22.06 -5.26 -10.09
CA VAL A 501 -22.67 -3.93 -10.01
C VAL A 501 -23.88 -3.85 -10.94
N ASN A 502 -23.73 -4.30 -12.19
CA ASN A 502 -24.83 -4.31 -13.15
C ASN A 502 -25.93 -5.30 -12.74
N HIS A 503 -25.62 -6.43 -12.12
CA HIS A 503 -26.63 -7.34 -11.58
C HIS A 503 -27.50 -6.64 -10.53
N LEU A 504 -26.88 -6.00 -9.53
CA LEU A 504 -27.60 -5.32 -8.45
C LEU A 504 -28.53 -4.21 -8.98
N ILE A 505 -28.05 -3.34 -9.86
CA ILE A 505 -28.83 -2.16 -10.31
C ILE A 505 -30.03 -2.53 -11.19
N HIS A 506 -30.08 -3.76 -11.73
CA HIS A 506 -31.22 -4.27 -12.50
C HIS A 506 -32.19 -5.12 -11.66
N GLN A 507 -31.93 -5.31 -10.36
CA GLN A 507 -32.86 -5.99 -9.45
C GLN A 507 -34.01 -5.08 -9.03
N ASP A 508 -35.20 -5.67 -8.85
CA ASP A 508 -36.32 -4.96 -8.23
C ASP A 508 -36.07 -4.82 -6.72
N VAL A 509 -36.59 -3.75 -6.13
CA VAL A 509 -36.52 -3.50 -4.69
C VAL A 509 -37.16 -4.64 -3.89
N LEU A 510 -38.23 -5.25 -4.43
CA LEU A 510 -38.94 -6.37 -3.82
C LEU A 510 -38.08 -7.63 -3.76
N ASP A 511 -37.29 -7.89 -4.81
CA ASP A 511 -36.42 -9.06 -4.89
C ASP A 511 -35.20 -8.97 -3.95
N LEU A 512 -34.88 -7.75 -3.48
CA LEU A 512 -33.78 -7.50 -2.53
C LEU A 512 -34.21 -7.48 -1.06
N GLY A 513 -35.49 -7.73 -0.76
CA GLY A 513 -36.01 -7.72 0.62
C GLY A 513 -35.19 -8.60 1.57
N ASP A 514 -35.07 -9.89 1.22
CA ASP A 514 -34.33 -10.89 1.99
C ASP A 514 -32.84 -10.52 2.07
N ALA A 515 -32.28 -9.99 0.98
CA ALA A 515 -30.89 -9.55 0.97
C ALA A 515 -30.65 -8.38 1.94
N PHE A 516 -31.57 -7.42 2.04
CA PHE A 516 -31.47 -6.32 3.01
C PHE A 516 -31.63 -6.80 4.45
N GLU A 517 -32.49 -7.78 4.70
CA GLU A 517 -32.61 -8.41 6.00
C GLU A 517 -31.30 -9.11 6.40
N ILE A 518 -30.70 -9.89 5.50
CA ILE A 518 -29.39 -10.51 5.71
C ILE A 518 -28.29 -9.47 5.95
N VAL A 519 -28.31 -8.31 5.25
CA VAL A 519 -27.36 -7.21 5.52
C VAL A 519 -27.47 -6.72 6.97
N CYS A 520 -28.69 -6.54 7.45
CA CYS A 520 -28.95 -5.87 8.73
C CYS A 520 -28.92 -6.81 9.94
N THR A 521 -29.22 -8.10 9.76
CA THR A 521 -29.25 -9.11 10.83
C THR A 521 -28.02 -10.03 10.81
N GLY A 522 -27.42 -10.23 9.63
CA GLY A 522 -26.25 -11.09 9.41
C GLY A 522 -26.59 -12.53 9.01
N GLU A 523 -27.86 -12.93 9.03
CA GLU A 523 -28.34 -14.27 8.69
C GLU A 523 -29.76 -14.18 8.11
N ASP A 524 -30.19 -15.24 7.44
CA ASP A 524 -31.56 -15.33 6.97
C ASP A 524 -32.51 -15.57 8.16
N GLN A 525 -33.55 -14.77 8.29
CA GLN A 525 -34.47 -14.86 9.42
C GLN A 525 -35.71 -15.66 9.02
N PRO A 526 -36.20 -16.57 9.88
CA PRO A 526 -37.47 -17.25 9.63
C PRO A 526 -38.63 -16.25 9.54
N ASP A 527 -39.57 -16.54 8.64
CA ASP A 527 -40.82 -15.77 8.50
C ASP A 527 -41.50 -15.54 9.87
N GLY A 528 -41.81 -14.27 10.17
CA GLY A 528 -42.54 -13.88 11.36
C GLY A 528 -41.70 -13.60 12.61
N VAL A 529 -40.37 -13.67 12.53
CA VAL A 529 -39.49 -13.15 13.59
C VAL A 529 -39.63 -11.62 13.67
N LYS A 530 -39.84 -11.11 14.89
CA LYS A 530 -39.90 -9.66 15.10
C LYS A 530 -38.50 -9.07 15.09
N LEU A 531 -38.20 -8.32 14.04
CA LEU A 531 -37.00 -7.50 13.96
C LEU A 531 -36.96 -6.45 15.07
N GLY A 532 -35.77 -6.22 15.60
CA GLY A 532 -35.54 -5.11 16.51
C GLY A 532 -35.61 -3.76 15.79
N LYS A 533 -35.69 -2.70 16.59
CA LYS A 533 -35.88 -1.33 16.07
C LYS A 533 -34.71 -0.86 15.19
N ASP A 534 -33.50 -1.32 15.48
CA ASP A 534 -32.30 -0.87 14.76
C ASP A 534 -32.15 -1.64 13.44
N GLU A 535 -32.52 -2.92 13.42
CA GLU A 535 -32.62 -3.76 12.23
C GLU A 535 -33.70 -3.22 11.28
N THR A 536 -34.90 -2.91 11.79
CA THR A 536 -35.97 -2.29 10.97
C THR A 536 -35.51 -0.98 10.33
N LYS A 537 -34.88 -0.09 11.10
CA LYS A 537 -34.34 1.18 10.56
C LYS A 537 -33.24 0.96 9.52
N CYS A 538 -32.41 -0.06 9.71
CA CYS A 538 -31.37 -0.43 8.75
C CYS A 538 -32.01 -0.84 7.42
N ILE A 539 -33.02 -1.71 7.46
CA ILE A 539 -33.75 -2.19 6.27
C ILE A 539 -34.46 -1.02 5.58
N GLU A 540 -35.24 -0.22 6.31
CA GLU A 540 -35.95 0.95 5.76
C GLU A 540 -34.98 1.92 5.08
N LYS A 541 -33.80 2.12 5.68
CA LYS A 541 -32.76 2.98 5.10
C LYS A 541 -32.17 2.39 3.81
N LEU A 542 -31.88 1.09 3.78
CA LEU A 542 -31.36 0.42 2.58
C LEU A 542 -32.40 0.46 1.45
N GLN A 543 -33.64 0.12 1.74
CA GLN A 543 -34.75 0.18 0.77
C GLN A 543 -34.93 1.59 0.22
N GLY A 544 -34.98 2.60 1.10
CA GLY A 544 -35.13 4.00 0.68
C GLY A 544 -33.98 4.49 -0.20
N GLN A 545 -32.73 4.12 0.14
CA GLN A 545 -31.56 4.47 -0.66
C GLN A 545 -31.53 3.73 -2.00
N PHE A 546 -31.88 2.44 -2.01
CA PHE A 546 -31.93 1.66 -3.25
C PHE A 546 -33.06 2.12 -4.17
N LEU A 547 -34.22 2.52 -3.62
CA LEU A 547 -35.32 3.06 -4.42
C LEU A 547 -34.91 4.33 -5.18
N VAL A 548 -34.12 5.22 -4.55
CA VAL A 548 -33.56 6.40 -5.22
C VAL A 548 -32.66 5.98 -6.38
N LEU A 549 -31.75 5.04 -6.13
CA LEU A 549 -30.84 4.50 -7.14
C LEU A 549 -31.59 3.83 -8.31
N HIS A 550 -32.57 2.98 -8.01
CA HIS A 550 -33.37 2.24 -8.98
C HIS A 550 -34.22 3.18 -9.83
N ASN A 551 -34.79 4.24 -9.24
CA ASN A 551 -35.54 5.24 -10.01
C ASN A 551 -34.66 5.96 -11.03
N ASP A 552 -33.42 6.30 -10.68
CA ASP A 552 -32.48 6.90 -11.63
C ASP A 552 -32.17 5.96 -12.80
N VAL A 553 -31.96 4.67 -12.51
CA VAL A 553 -31.73 3.64 -13.52
C VAL A 553 -32.93 3.47 -14.45
N VAL A 554 -34.14 3.36 -13.91
CA VAL A 554 -35.36 3.12 -14.71
C VAL A 554 -35.78 4.34 -15.51
N ILE A 555 -35.69 5.54 -14.94
CA ILE A 555 -36.19 6.77 -15.57
C ILE A 555 -35.15 7.37 -16.52
N HIS A 556 -33.88 7.39 -16.11
CA HIS A 556 -32.83 8.13 -16.81
C HIS A 556 -31.82 7.21 -17.52
N ASN A 557 -31.89 5.88 -17.31
CA ASN A 557 -30.96 4.90 -17.89
C ASN A 557 -29.48 5.19 -17.51
N GLU A 558 -29.28 5.67 -16.28
CA GLU A 558 -27.98 6.03 -15.71
C GLU A 558 -27.93 5.71 -14.21
N VAL A 559 -26.72 5.60 -13.67
CA VAL A 559 -26.48 5.38 -12.23
C VAL A 559 -25.99 6.67 -11.59
N ASN A 560 -26.77 7.23 -10.67
CA ASN A 560 -26.33 8.36 -9.85
C ASN A 560 -25.24 7.92 -8.85
N LEU A 561 -24.01 8.41 -9.03
CA LEU A 561 -22.87 7.96 -8.23
C LEU A 561 -22.99 8.28 -6.73
N PRO A 562 -23.40 9.49 -6.33
CA PRO A 562 -23.65 9.79 -4.91
C PRO A 562 -24.68 8.87 -4.27
N ALA A 563 -25.81 8.58 -4.95
CA ALA A 563 -26.83 7.67 -4.45
C ALA A 563 -26.26 6.25 -4.29
N PHE A 564 -25.55 5.76 -5.31
CA PHE A 564 -24.95 4.44 -5.28
C PHE A 564 -23.91 4.30 -4.17
N LYS A 565 -23.00 5.26 -4.03
CA LYS A 565 -22.00 5.28 -2.96
C LYS A 565 -22.66 5.31 -1.57
N ASN A 566 -23.69 6.11 -1.38
CA ASN A 566 -24.41 6.17 -0.09
C ASN A 566 -25.08 4.85 0.27
N PHE A 567 -25.63 4.14 -0.73
CA PHE A 567 -26.16 2.79 -0.56
C PHE A 567 -25.06 1.80 -0.14
N LEU A 568 -23.94 1.77 -0.88
CA LEU A 568 -22.79 0.90 -0.58
C LEU A 568 -22.16 1.20 0.78
N GLU A 569 -22.12 2.47 1.20
CA GLU A 569 -21.71 2.87 2.54
C GLU A 569 -22.62 2.28 3.62
N THR A 570 -23.94 2.34 3.43
CA THR A 570 -24.87 1.71 4.37
C THR A 570 -24.70 0.19 4.40
N VAL A 571 -24.54 -0.46 3.25
CA VAL A 571 -24.26 -1.92 3.18
C VAL A 571 -22.99 -2.24 3.97
N SER A 572 -21.87 -1.57 3.70
CA SER A 572 -20.60 -1.86 4.37
C SER A 572 -20.64 -1.62 5.88
N ASN A 573 -21.42 -0.64 6.35
CA ASN A 573 -21.51 -0.31 7.77
C ASN A 573 -22.35 -1.32 8.57
N ASN A 574 -23.26 -2.03 7.91
CA ASN A 574 -24.17 -2.97 8.58
C ASN A 574 -23.83 -4.43 8.28
N ALA A 575 -23.17 -4.73 7.16
CA ALA A 575 -22.84 -6.08 6.75
C ALA A 575 -21.99 -6.81 7.82
N VAL A 576 -22.61 -7.83 8.43
CA VAL A 576 -21.97 -8.69 9.44
C VAL A 576 -20.95 -9.61 8.76
N GLY A 577 -21.25 -10.17 7.60
CA GLY A 577 -20.36 -11.06 6.83
C GLY A 577 -20.14 -10.59 5.39
N PHE A 578 -19.27 -11.29 4.66
CA PHE A 578 -19.08 -11.06 3.22
C PHE A 578 -20.07 -11.87 2.36
N SER A 579 -20.69 -12.91 2.93
CA SER A 579 -21.80 -13.66 2.31
C SER A 579 -22.97 -12.74 1.93
N VAL A 580 -23.20 -11.68 2.70
CA VAL A 580 -24.16 -10.60 2.43
C VAL A 580 -23.98 -10.02 1.01
N LEU A 581 -22.73 -9.88 0.55
CA LEU A 581 -22.47 -9.35 -0.80
C LEU A 581 -22.94 -10.33 -1.88
N LYS A 582 -22.85 -11.64 -1.66
CA LYS A 582 -23.37 -12.62 -2.61
C LYS A 582 -24.89 -12.50 -2.76
N ALA A 583 -25.60 -12.23 -1.67
CA ALA A 583 -27.05 -12.03 -1.71
C ALA A 583 -27.43 -10.78 -2.53
N LEU A 584 -26.65 -9.70 -2.43
CA LEU A 584 -26.92 -8.46 -3.16
C LEU A 584 -26.46 -8.48 -4.62
N PHE A 585 -25.29 -9.05 -4.89
CA PHE A 585 -24.61 -8.94 -6.19
C PHE A 585 -24.66 -10.23 -7.02
N GLY A 586 -25.16 -11.33 -6.46
CA GLY A 586 -25.18 -12.66 -7.05
C GLY A 586 -23.90 -13.46 -6.73
N VAL A 587 -24.07 -14.76 -6.48
CA VAL A 587 -22.99 -15.66 -6.04
C VAL A 587 -21.80 -15.68 -7.00
N ASP A 588 -22.05 -15.65 -8.31
CA ASP A 588 -21.02 -15.71 -9.34
C ASP A 588 -20.27 -14.38 -9.55
N ASN A 589 -20.75 -13.29 -8.95
CA ASN A 589 -20.22 -11.94 -9.16
C ASN A 589 -19.42 -11.41 -7.95
N VAL A 590 -19.21 -12.25 -6.92
CA VAL A 590 -18.49 -11.88 -5.71
C VAL A 590 -17.30 -12.82 -5.49
N GLN A 591 -16.13 -12.23 -5.36
CA GLN A 591 -14.93 -12.93 -4.92
C GLN A 591 -14.62 -12.54 -3.48
N ILE A 592 -14.41 -13.52 -2.60
CA ILE A 592 -13.94 -13.28 -1.23
C ILE A 592 -12.56 -13.91 -1.10
N TYR A 593 -11.60 -13.18 -0.55
CA TYR A 593 -10.24 -13.68 -0.37
C TYR A 593 -9.56 -13.01 0.83
N GLY A 594 -8.53 -13.67 1.37
CA GLY A 594 -7.88 -13.16 2.56
C GLY A 594 -6.70 -14.00 3.05
N SER A 595 -6.20 -13.64 4.22
CA SER A 595 -5.18 -14.38 4.93
C SER A 595 -5.39 -14.35 6.44
N PHE A 596 -4.98 -15.40 7.11
CA PHE A 596 -4.92 -15.48 8.56
C PHE A 596 -3.50 -15.80 9.01
N ARG A 597 -3.00 -15.04 9.98
CA ARG A 597 -1.71 -15.24 10.64
C ARG A 597 -1.89 -15.45 12.13
N ALA A 598 -1.08 -16.33 12.67
CA ALA A 598 -1.00 -16.66 14.09
C ALA A 598 0.44 -17.07 14.43
N GLU A 599 0.66 -17.47 15.68
CA GLU A 599 1.84 -18.23 16.10
C GLU A 599 1.40 -19.61 16.58
N THR A 600 2.30 -20.59 16.57
CA THR A 600 2.02 -21.89 17.14
C THR A 600 2.34 -21.93 18.64
N LYS A 601 2.04 -23.05 19.32
CA LYS A 601 2.45 -23.30 20.72
C LYS A 601 3.95 -23.06 20.96
N ASP A 602 4.78 -23.27 19.94
CA ASP A 602 6.24 -23.09 20.01
C ASP A 602 6.70 -21.68 19.56
N ASN A 603 5.79 -20.71 19.48
CA ASN A 603 6.02 -19.32 19.02
C ASN A 603 6.59 -19.23 17.60
N LYS A 604 6.20 -20.17 16.73
CA LYS A 604 6.58 -20.15 15.32
C LYS A 604 5.47 -19.52 14.49
N PRO A 605 5.79 -18.73 13.44
CA PRO A 605 4.77 -18.08 12.64
C PRO A 605 3.90 -19.12 11.92
N PHE A 606 2.60 -18.81 11.84
CA PHE A 606 1.60 -19.52 11.05
C PHE A 606 0.95 -18.55 10.06
N LEU A 607 0.71 -19.00 8.83
CA LEU A 607 -0.04 -18.29 7.81
C LEU A 607 -0.93 -19.28 7.05
N THR A 608 -2.12 -18.85 6.69
CA THR A 608 -2.95 -19.54 5.69
C THR A 608 -3.71 -18.52 4.86
N TYR A 609 -4.13 -18.92 3.67
CA TYR A 609 -4.86 -18.09 2.72
C TYR A 609 -6.28 -18.62 2.57
N LEU A 610 -7.24 -17.70 2.46
CA LEU A 610 -8.66 -18.00 2.30
C LEU A 610 -9.11 -17.49 0.94
N LYS A 611 -9.91 -18.26 0.21
CA LYS A 611 -10.49 -17.84 -1.07
C LYS A 611 -11.83 -18.54 -1.29
N GLU A 612 -12.80 -17.80 -1.81
CA GLU A 612 -14.15 -18.25 -2.11
C GLU A 612 -14.71 -17.47 -3.31
N GLY A 613 -15.53 -18.12 -4.14
CA GLY A 613 -16.10 -17.53 -5.35
C GLY A 613 -15.15 -17.45 -6.54
N PHE A 614 -15.69 -17.04 -7.69
CA PHE A 614 -14.94 -16.87 -8.93
C PHE A 614 -14.18 -15.55 -8.95
N SER A 615 -13.05 -15.50 -9.68
CA SER A 615 -12.28 -14.27 -9.77
C SER A 615 -13.07 -13.17 -10.49
N GLN A 616 -13.11 -11.99 -9.88
CA GLN A 616 -13.74 -10.79 -10.46
C GLN A 616 -12.71 -9.82 -11.04
N GLY A 617 -11.52 -10.31 -11.42
CA GLY A 617 -10.39 -9.49 -11.85
C GLY A 617 -9.68 -8.78 -10.70
N PHE A 618 -8.89 -7.75 -11.01
CA PHE A 618 -8.14 -6.94 -10.04
C PHE A 618 -8.78 -5.58 -9.76
N GLY A 619 -9.95 -5.33 -10.33
CA GLY A 619 -10.66 -4.05 -10.28
C GLY A 619 -10.51 -3.29 -11.59
N LEU A 620 -11.45 -2.38 -11.86
CA LEU A 620 -11.61 -1.71 -13.16
C LEU A 620 -10.29 -1.12 -13.69
N ILE A 621 -9.56 -0.39 -12.84
CA ILE A 621 -8.34 0.31 -13.24
C ILE A 621 -7.21 -0.66 -13.54
N LYS A 622 -7.01 -1.67 -12.69
CA LYS A 622 -5.93 -2.64 -12.86
C LYS A 622 -6.17 -3.55 -14.05
N ASP A 623 -7.41 -3.96 -14.26
CA ASP A 623 -7.81 -4.76 -15.41
C ASP A 623 -7.64 -3.96 -16.71
N PHE A 624 -7.96 -2.65 -16.70
CA PHE A 624 -7.64 -1.76 -17.82
C PHE A 624 -6.13 -1.71 -18.11
N ILE A 625 -5.30 -1.50 -17.08
CA ILE A 625 -3.83 -1.49 -17.24
C ILE A 625 -3.34 -2.82 -17.80
N LYS A 626 -3.81 -3.97 -17.29
CA LYS A 626 -3.37 -5.29 -17.75
C LYS A 626 -3.70 -5.53 -19.22
N ASN A 627 -4.90 -5.13 -19.64
CA ASN A 627 -5.45 -5.49 -20.96
C ASN A 627 -5.06 -4.51 -22.06
N TYR A 628 -4.79 -3.24 -21.73
CA TYR A 628 -4.60 -2.18 -22.73
C TYR A 628 -3.24 -1.48 -22.66
N LEU A 629 -2.50 -1.60 -21.55
CA LEU A 629 -1.18 -0.97 -21.37
C LEU A 629 -0.08 -2.03 -21.27
#